data_AF-A0A9X5AQY0-F1
#
_entry.id   AF-A0A9X5AQY0-F1
#
_cell.length_a   1.000
_cell.length_b   1.000
_cell.length_c   1.000
_cell.angle_alpha   90.00
_cell.angle_beta   90.00
_cell.angle_gamma   90.00
#
_symmetry.space_group_name_H-M   'P 1'
#
loop_
_entity.id
_entity.type
_entity.pdbx_description
1 polymer ?
#
loop_
_entity_poly.entity_id
_entity_poly.type
_entity_poly.pdbx_seq_one_letter_code
_entity_poly.pdbx_strand_id
1 'polypeptide(L)'
;MKLSLKEIKESLRIDYDDDDAYLSLLNEAAIEQLKGMTGFDLTKSNSSQAKIVCLAIIHELYKDRSLTTEKAGEKLKPVMQSILIQLSHHAKERSE
;
A
#
# COMPACT_ATOMS: atom_id res chain seq x y z
N MET A 1 0.82 -1.54 -15.86
CA MET A 1 0.57 -0.10 -15.68
C MET A 1 0.28 0.18 -14.21
N LYS A 2 0.80 1.27 -13.61
CA LYS A 2 0.45 1.66 -12.22
C LYS A 2 -0.77 2.58 -12.17
N LEU A 3 -1.37 2.74 -10.99
CA LEU A 3 -2.37 3.78 -10.77
C LEU A 3 -1.70 5.16 -10.82
N SER A 4 -2.35 6.13 -11.43
CA SER A 4 -1.93 7.54 -11.40
C SER A 4 -2.27 8.18 -10.05
N LEU A 5 -1.51 9.22 -9.67
CA LEU A 5 -1.82 10.00 -8.47
C LEU A 5 -3.22 10.59 -8.51
N LYS A 6 -3.69 11.00 -9.69
CA LYS A 6 -5.05 11.49 -9.91
C LYS A 6 -6.10 10.42 -9.54
N GLU A 7 -5.98 9.20 -10.09
CA GLU A 7 -6.90 8.09 -9.77
C GLU A 7 -6.93 7.80 -8.26
N ILE A 8 -5.76 7.84 -7.60
CA ILE A 8 -5.64 7.59 -6.16
C ILE A 8 -6.31 8.71 -5.35
N LYS A 9 -5.99 9.98 -5.64
CA LYS A 9 -6.58 11.15 -4.99
C LYS A 9 -8.09 11.21 -5.14
N GLU A 10 -8.60 10.96 -6.34
CA GLU A 10 -10.04 10.89 -6.62
C GLU A 10 -10.72 9.81 -5.77
N SER A 11 -10.09 8.63 -5.63
CA SER A 11 -10.62 7.55 -4.78
C SER A 11 -10.63 7.90 -3.28
N LEU A 12 -9.65 8.67 -2.82
CA LEU A 12 -9.50 9.11 -1.43
C LEU A 12 -10.25 10.42 -1.13
N ARG A 13 -10.79 11.09 -2.15
CA ARG A 13 -11.39 12.44 -2.08
C ARG A 13 -10.40 13.48 -1.53
N ILE A 14 -9.16 13.43 -2.01
CA ILE A 14 -8.09 14.39 -1.70
C ILE A 14 -8.00 15.41 -2.84
N ASP A 15 -7.97 16.70 -2.50
CA ASP A 15 -7.89 17.83 -3.43
C ASP A 15 -6.61 18.68 -3.28
N TYR A 16 -5.67 18.22 -2.44
CA TYR A 16 -4.40 18.87 -2.18
C TYR A 16 -3.21 17.97 -2.57
N ASP A 17 -2.00 18.54 -2.60
CA ASP A 17 -0.81 17.90 -3.17
C ASP A 17 0.28 17.53 -2.13
N ASP A 18 0.13 17.96 -0.88
CA ASP A 18 1.10 17.75 0.20
C ASP A 18 1.44 16.26 0.44
N ASP A 19 0.52 15.37 0.05
CA ASP A 19 0.63 13.94 0.27
C ASP A 19 1.12 13.15 -0.93
N ASP A 20 1.46 13.79 -2.05
CA ASP A 20 1.77 13.10 -3.32
C ASP A 20 2.91 12.10 -3.22
N ALA A 21 3.95 12.46 -2.45
CA ALA A 21 5.06 11.55 -2.18
C ALA A 21 4.60 10.31 -1.39
N TYR A 22 3.74 10.52 -0.39
CA TYR A 22 3.20 9.43 0.42
C TYR A 22 2.23 8.54 -0.38
N LEU A 23 1.33 9.13 -1.15
CA LEU A 23 0.41 8.41 -2.04
C LEU A 23 1.15 7.59 -3.10
N SER A 24 2.30 8.10 -3.59
CA SER A 24 3.17 7.34 -4.49
C SER A 24 3.74 6.10 -3.82
N LEU A 25 4.19 6.22 -2.57
CA LEU A 25 4.70 5.09 -1.79
C LEU A 25 3.61 4.05 -1.51
N LEU A 26 2.40 4.49 -1.17
CA LEU A 26 1.26 3.59 -0.95
C LEU A 26 0.90 2.80 -2.21
N ASN A 27 1.00 3.44 -3.37
CA ASN A 27 0.76 2.79 -4.66
C ASN A 27 1.76 1.66 -4.93
N GLU A 28 3.04 1.90 -4.67
CA GLU A 28 4.09 0.88 -4.80
C GLU A 28 3.85 -0.28 -3.84
N ALA A 29 3.58 0.02 -2.56
CA ALA A 29 3.28 -0.99 -1.55
C ALA A 29 2.04 -1.84 -1.92
N ALA A 30 0.99 -1.23 -2.47
CA ALA A 30 -0.21 -1.94 -2.90
C ALA A 30 0.03 -2.86 -4.09
N ILE A 31 0.89 -2.46 -5.04
CA ILE A 31 1.28 -3.29 -6.19
C ILE A 31 2.11 -4.50 -5.71
N GLU A 32 3.07 -4.26 -4.81
CA GLU A 32 3.89 -5.32 -4.22
C GLU A 32 3.03 -6.33 -3.44
N GLN A 33 2.09 -5.85 -2.62
CA GLN A 33 1.17 -6.71 -1.87
C GLN A 33 0.28 -7.53 -2.81
N LEU A 34 -0.32 -6.92 -3.84
CA LEU A 34 -1.13 -7.65 -4.83
C LEU A 34 -0.32 -8.78 -5.46
N LYS A 35 0.92 -8.48 -5.90
CA LYS A 35 1.81 -9.46 -6.52
C LYS A 35 2.20 -10.57 -5.54
N GLY A 36 2.49 -10.22 -4.27
CA GLY A 36 2.79 -11.20 -3.22
C GLY A 36 1.62 -12.13 -2.92
N MET A 37 0.38 -11.62 -2.87
CA MET A 37 -0.81 -12.41 -2.55
C MET A 37 -1.32 -13.28 -3.70
N THR A 38 -1.12 -12.85 -4.95
CA THR A 38 -1.80 -13.46 -6.11
C THR A 38 -0.86 -13.90 -7.23
N GLY A 39 0.41 -13.51 -7.19
CA GLY A 39 1.35 -13.62 -8.31
C GLY A 39 1.06 -12.65 -9.47
N PHE A 40 -0.02 -11.86 -9.39
CA PHE A 40 -0.43 -10.97 -10.48
C PHE A 40 0.42 -9.71 -10.52
N ASP A 41 1.10 -9.48 -11.65
CA ASP A 41 1.94 -8.29 -11.85
C ASP A 41 1.15 -7.19 -12.56
N LEU A 42 0.58 -6.27 -11.78
CA LEU A 42 -0.17 -5.11 -12.30
C LEU A 42 0.73 -4.20 -13.14
N THR A 43 2.05 -4.19 -12.96
CA THR A 43 2.94 -3.38 -13.81
C THR A 43 2.93 -3.86 -15.26
N LYS A 44 2.54 -5.12 -15.51
CA LYS A 44 2.49 -5.77 -16.82
C LYS A 44 1.07 -5.96 -17.38
N SER A 45 0.04 -5.49 -16.68
CA SER A 45 -1.36 -5.66 -17.09
C SER A 45 -2.18 -4.39 -16.82
N ASN A 46 -3.36 -4.30 -17.45
CA ASN A 46 -4.34 -3.23 -17.26
C ASN A 46 -5.65 -3.74 -16.64
N SER A 47 -5.58 -4.80 -15.82
CA SER A 47 -6.76 -5.39 -15.18
C SER A 47 -7.43 -4.39 -14.22
N SER A 48 -8.70 -4.08 -14.49
CA SER A 48 -9.53 -3.23 -13.61
C SER A 48 -9.77 -3.87 -12.24
N GLN A 49 -9.85 -5.20 -12.15
CA GLN A 49 -10.00 -5.90 -10.86
C GLN A 49 -8.76 -5.72 -9.99
N ALA A 50 -7.57 -5.85 -10.59
CA ALA A 50 -6.31 -5.60 -9.89
C ALA A 50 -6.18 -4.14 -9.43
N LYS A 51 -6.60 -3.18 -10.26
CA LYS A 51 -6.67 -1.76 -9.87
C LYS A 51 -7.60 -1.54 -8.67
N ILE A 52 -8.78 -2.14 -8.64
CA ILE A 52 -9.73 -2.03 -7.52
C ILE A 52 -9.11 -2.56 -6.23
N VAL A 53 -8.42 -3.71 -6.29
CA VAL A 53 -7.74 -4.29 -5.13
C VAL A 53 -6.62 -3.37 -4.63
N CYS A 54 -5.78 -2.84 -5.52
CA CYS A 54 -4.74 -1.88 -5.13
C CYS A 54 -5.32 -0.62 -4.48
N LEU A 55 -6.42 -0.07 -5.02
CA LEU A 55 -7.10 1.09 -4.40
C LEU A 55 -7.62 0.76 -2.99
N ALA A 56 -8.20 -0.43 -2.79
CA ALA A 56 -8.66 -0.86 -1.46
C ALA A 56 -7.50 -0.97 -0.45
N ILE A 57 -6.34 -1.47 -0.86
CA ILE A 57 -5.13 -1.52 -0.03
C ILE A 57 -4.64 -0.11 0.31
N ILE A 58 -4.59 0.79 -0.69
CA ILE A 58 -4.20 2.19 -0.49
C ILE A 58 -5.14 2.89 0.50
N HIS A 59 -6.46 2.68 0.39
CA HIS A 59 -7.44 3.20 1.35
C HIS A 59 -7.14 2.78 2.79
N GLU A 60 -6.84 1.49 3.00
CA GLU A 60 -6.53 0.98 4.34
C GLU A 60 -5.24 1.59 4.89
N LEU A 61 -4.17 1.60 4.09
CA LEU A 61 -2.88 2.16 4.49
C LEU A 61 -2.97 3.67 4.76
N TYR A 62 -3.72 4.41 3.94
CA TYR A 62 -3.89 5.85 4.10
C TYR A 62 -4.73 6.22 5.32
N LYS A 63 -5.81 5.46 5.59
CA LYS A 63 -6.66 5.65 6.78
C LYS A 63 -5.88 5.44 8.08
N ASP A 64 -4.98 4.46 8.09
CA ASP A 64 -4.14 4.18 9.26
C ASP A 64 -3.03 5.23 9.49
N ARG A 65 -2.76 6.12 8.54
CA ARG A 65 -1.80 7.23 8.69
C ARG A 65 -2.18 8.21 9.82
N SER A 66 -3.46 8.32 10.18
CA SER A 66 -3.88 9.13 11.34
C SER A 66 -3.36 8.60 12.69
N LEU A 67 -2.85 7.36 12.74
CA LEU A 67 -2.33 6.69 13.94
C LEU A 67 -0.83 6.91 14.15
N THR A 68 -0.16 7.65 13.28
CA THR A 68 1.21 8.13 13.52
C THR A 68 1.23 9.49 14.22
N THR A 69 0.06 10.04 14.55
CA THR A 69 -0.05 11.17 15.50
C THR A 69 0.06 10.62 16.93
N GLU A 70 0.67 11.38 17.84
CA GLU A 70 1.17 11.01 19.19
C GLU A 70 0.26 10.13 20.08
N LYS A 71 -1.02 9.94 19.75
CA LYS A 71 -1.99 9.15 20.52
C LYS A 71 -2.09 7.66 20.19
N ALA A 72 -1.39 7.15 19.18
CA ALA A 72 -1.50 5.74 18.75
C ALA A 72 -0.19 4.93 18.83
N GLY A 73 0.79 5.44 19.59
CA GLY A 73 2.09 4.79 19.81
C GLY A 73 2.07 3.47 20.59
N GLU A 74 0.95 3.06 21.19
CA GLU A 74 0.94 1.86 22.06
C GLU A 74 0.53 0.55 21.38
N LYS A 75 -0.03 0.57 20.17
CA LYS A 75 -0.40 -0.66 19.46
C LYS A 75 -0.10 -0.54 17.98
N LEU A 76 1.09 -1.00 17.58
CA LEU A 76 1.37 -1.31 16.20
C LEU A 76 0.27 -2.27 15.70
N LYS A 77 -0.66 -1.77 14.87
CA LYS A 77 -1.83 -2.53 14.46
C LYS A 77 -1.42 -3.81 13.70
N PRO A 78 -2.21 -4.89 13.77
CA PRO A 78 -1.85 -6.22 13.23
C PRO A 78 -1.40 -6.24 11.76
N VAL A 79 -1.88 -5.31 10.93
CA VAL A 79 -1.46 -5.19 9.52
C VAL A 79 0.03 -4.83 9.40
N MET A 80 0.51 -3.87 10.19
CA MET A 80 1.93 -3.50 10.22
C MET A 80 2.80 -4.62 10.81
N GLN A 81 2.30 -5.33 11.83
CA GLN A 81 2.99 -6.52 12.36
C GLN A 81 3.09 -7.62 11.29
N SER A 82 2.02 -7.86 10.52
CA SER A 82 2.02 -8.83 9.43
C SER A 82 3.01 -8.45 8.32
N ILE A 83 3.05 -7.17 7.95
CA ILE A 83 4.01 -6.65 6.96
C ILE A 83 5.46 -6.83 7.45
N LEU A 84 5.76 -6.53 8.71
CA LEU A 84 7.09 -6.73 9.29
C LEU A 84 7.51 -8.21 9.33
N ILE A 85 6.58 -9.12 9.66
CA ILE A 85 6.84 -10.56 9.64
C ILE A 85 7.16 -11.04 8.21
N GLN A 86 6.36 -10.62 7.22
CA GLN A 86 6.57 -11.00 5.83
C GLN A 86 7.92 -10.47 5.30
N LEU A 87 8.27 -9.22 5.62
CA LEU A 87 9.55 -8.64 5.25
C LEU A 87 10.73 -9.36 5.91
N SER A 88 10.60 -9.76 7.17
CA SER A 88 11.64 -10.54 7.87
C SER A 88 11.87 -11.91 7.23
N HIS A 89 10.81 -12.59 6.82
CA HIS A 89 10.92 -13.86 6.08
C HIS A 89 11.64 -13.67 4.74
N HIS A 90 11.22 -12.69 3.94
CA HIS A 90 11.85 -12.41 2.65
C HIS A 90 13.30 -11.95 2.75
N ALA A 91 13.70 -11.28 3.83
CA ALA A 91 15.10 -10.92 4.06
C ALA A 91 15.95 -12.15 4.38
N LYS A 92 15.42 -13.11 5.14
CA LYS A 92 16.11 -14.33 5.53
C LYS A 92 16.32 -15.29 4.35
N GLU A 93 15.34 -15.45 3.49
CA GLU A 93 15.43 -16.28 2.27
C GLU A 93 16.44 -15.76 1.23
N ARG A 94 16.84 -14.48 1.30
CA ARG A 94 17.86 -13.89 0.40
C ARG A 94 19.28 -13.93 0.96
N SER A 95 19.44 -14.36 2.21
CA SER A 95 20.75 -14.46 2.89
C SER A 95 21.27 -15.89 3.01
N GLU A 96 20.52 -16.86 2.49
CA GLU A 96 20.90 -18.27 2.25
C GLU A 96 21.12 -18.52 0.75
#